data_AF-X0T7V1-F1
#
_entry.id   AF-X0T7V1-F1
#
_cell.length_a   1.000
_cell.length_b   1.000
_cell.length_c   1.000
_cell.angle_alpha   90.00
_cell.angle_beta   90.00
_cell.angle_gamma   90.00
#
_symmetry.space_group_name_H-M   'P 1'
#
loop_
_entity.id
_entity.type
_entity.pdbx_description
1 polymer ?
#
loop_
_entity_poly.entity_id
_entity_poly.type
_entity_poly.pdbx_seq_one_letter_code
_entity_poly.pdbx_strand_id
1 'polypeptide(L)'
;RPEFALIGLVNKVVPQEQVMPTAKEWAEVICQAGPLAVRAAKEAMIRGSGMPLDDGLKLESSLFNHVMDTEDYAEGVAAFNEKRKPVYKAK
;
A
#
# COMPACT_ATOMS: atom_id res chain seq x y z
N ARG A 1 -5.49 26.05 2.55
CA ARG A 1 -5.04 26.17 3.95
C ARG A 1 -3.95 25.13 4.20
N PRO A 2 -2.66 25.48 4.00
CA PRO A 2 -1.53 24.54 4.13
C PRO A 2 -1.38 23.96 5.55
N GLU A 3 -1.94 24.63 6.56
CA GLU A 3 -1.90 24.21 7.96
C GLU A 3 -2.48 22.79 8.20
N PHE A 4 -3.43 22.34 7.37
CA PHE A 4 -3.99 20.98 7.49
C PHE A 4 -2.99 19.88 7.17
N ALA A 5 -2.00 20.14 6.32
CA ALA A 5 -0.93 19.18 6.05
C ALA A 5 0.06 19.09 7.22
N LEU A 6 0.31 20.20 7.91
CA LEU A 6 1.24 20.24 9.06
C LEU A 6 0.75 19.42 10.25
N ILE A 7 -0.56 19.39 10.48
CA ILE A 7 -1.17 18.62 11.57
C ILE A 7 -1.52 17.18 11.18
N GLY A 8 -1.24 16.77 9.94
CA GLY A 8 -1.51 15.41 9.45
C GLY A 8 -2.98 15.12 9.11
N LEU A 9 -3.83 16.13 8.98
CA LEU A 9 -5.24 15.95 8.59
C LEU A 9 -5.37 15.58 7.10
N VAL A 10 -4.49 16.12 6.26
CA VAL A 10 -4.38 15.78 4.83
C VAL A 10 -2.92 15.54 4.48
N ASN A 11 -2.65 14.69 3.50
CA ASN A 11 -1.28 14.42 3.07
C ASN A 11 -0.67 15.58 2.25
N LYS A 12 -1.47 16.30 1.45
CA LYS A 12 -0.99 17.38 0.58
C LYS A 12 -2.09 18.41 0.30
N VAL A 13 -1.72 19.68 0.24
CA VAL A 13 -2.60 20.79 -0.17
C VAL A 13 -2.14 21.29 -1.53
N VAL A 14 -3.06 21.35 -2.49
CA VAL A 14 -2.81 21.77 -3.88
C VAL A 14 -3.86 22.79 -4.33
N PRO A 15 -3.62 23.56 -5.40
CA PRO A 15 -4.67 24.37 -6.05
C PRO A 15 -5.88 23.52 -6.43
N GLN A 16 -7.06 24.13 -6.48
CA GLN A 16 -8.33 23.42 -6.67
C GLN A 16 -8.35 22.61 -7.97
N GLU A 17 -7.83 23.19 -9.05
CA GLU A 17 -7.69 22.57 -10.37
C GLU A 17 -6.72 21.39 -10.39
N GLN A 18 -5.84 21.26 -9.39
CA GLN A 18 -4.86 20.19 -9.27
C GLN A 18 -5.29 19.05 -8.34
N VAL A 19 -6.45 19.15 -7.67
CA VAL A 19 -6.93 18.12 -6.73
C VAL A 19 -7.06 16.76 -7.41
N MET A 20 -7.81 16.70 -8.52
CA MET A 20 -8.03 15.45 -9.26
C MET A 20 -6.76 14.93 -9.96
N PRO A 21 -5.97 15.76 -10.65
CA PRO A 21 -4.67 15.33 -11.20
C PRO A 21 -3.75 14.71 -10.13
N THR A 22 -3.58 15.37 -8.98
CA THR A 22 -2.71 14.89 -7.90
C THR A 22 -3.23 13.59 -7.29
N ALA A 23 -4.55 13.47 -7.08
CA ALA A 23 -5.15 12.25 -6.54
C ALA A 23 -4.97 11.05 -7.48
N LYS A 24 -5.12 11.27 -8.80
CA LYS A 24 -4.92 10.23 -9.81
C LYS A 24 -3.46 9.79 -9.91
N GLU A 25 -2.51 10.72 -9.85
CA GLU A 25 -1.08 10.41 -9.82
C GLU A 25 -0.76 9.44 -8.67
N TRP A 26 -1.26 9.70 -7.46
CA TRP A 26 -1.06 8.80 -6.33
C TRP A 26 -1.77 7.46 -6.50
N ALA A 27 -2.98 7.45 -7.04
CA ALA A 27 -3.69 6.22 -7.35
C ALA A 27 -2.92 5.36 -8.37
N GLU A 28 -2.31 5.98 -9.40
CA GLU A 28 -1.49 5.30 -10.39
C GLU A 28 -0.26 4.63 -9.78
N VAL A 29 0.39 5.30 -8.82
CA VAL A 29 1.51 4.74 -8.06
C VAL A 29 1.07 3.53 -7.25
N ILE A 30 -0.06 3.62 -6.52
CA ILE A 30 -0.61 2.52 -5.72
C ILE A 30 -0.98 1.33 -6.63
N CYS A 31 -1.54 1.61 -7.80
CA CYS A 31 -1.90 0.58 -8.80
C CYS A 31 -0.68 -0.13 -9.42
N GLN A 32 0.54 0.37 -9.24
CA GLN A 32 1.75 -0.37 -9.63
C GLN A 32 2.13 -1.48 -8.64
N ALA A 33 1.52 -1.52 -7.44
CA ALA A 33 1.79 -2.53 -6.43
C ALA A 33 0.83 -3.72 -6.52
N GLY A 34 1.21 -4.85 -5.91
CA GLY A 34 0.37 -6.04 -5.81
C GLY A 34 -0.94 -5.73 -5.06
N PRO A 35 -2.13 -5.92 -5.65
CA PRO A 35 -3.40 -5.55 -5.03
C PRO A 35 -3.63 -6.23 -3.68
N LEU A 36 -3.24 -7.50 -3.55
CA LEU A 36 -3.37 -8.26 -2.30
C LEU A 36 -2.39 -7.75 -1.22
N ALA A 37 -1.17 -7.40 -1.61
CA ALA A 37 -0.19 -6.79 -0.70
C ALA A 37 -0.64 -5.43 -0.18
N VAL A 38 -1.20 -4.56 -1.04
CA VAL A 38 -1.75 -3.26 -0.62
C VAL A 38 -2.89 -3.43 0.37
N ARG A 39 -3.78 -4.41 0.14
CA ARG A 39 -4.88 -4.74 1.08
C ARG A 39 -4.34 -5.23 2.43
N ALA A 40 -3.41 -6.18 2.41
CA ALA A 40 -2.80 -6.73 3.61
C ALA A 40 -2.08 -5.65 4.44
N ALA A 41 -1.30 -4.78 3.79
CA ALA A 41 -0.61 -3.68 4.47
C ALA A 41 -1.59 -2.71 5.12
N LYS A 42 -2.65 -2.32 4.40
CA LYS A 42 -3.71 -1.45 4.96
C LYS A 42 -4.44 -2.10 6.12
N GLU A 43 -4.71 -3.41 6.03
CA GLU A 43 -5.34 -4.17 7.10
C GLU A 43 -4.45 -4.23 8.35
N ALA A 44 -3.16 -4.51 8.19
CA ALA A 44 -2.18 -4.51 9.28
C ALA A 44 -2.16 -3.15 9.99
N MET A 45 -2.13 -2.04 9.24
CA MET A 45 -2.15 -0.69 9.80
C MET A 45 -3.45 -0.39 10.57
N ILE A 46 -4.62 -0.71 10.00
CA ILE A 46 -5.91 -0.40 10.62
C ILE A 46 -6.15 -1.26 11.86
N ARG A 47 -5.99 -2.58 11.73
CA ARG A 47 -6.26 -3.52 12.83
C ARG A 47 -5.17 -3.50 13.89
N GLY A 48 -3.92 -3.30 13.50
CA GLY A 48 -2.79 -3.18 14.42
C GLY A 48 -2.75 -1.84 15.17
N SER A 49 -3.40 -0.79 14.64
CA SER A 49 -3.46 0.52 15.29
C SER A 49 -4.24 0.46 16.60
N GLY A 50 -3.51 0.34 17.70
CA GLY A 50 -4.05 0.23 19.06
C GLY A 50 -3.74 -1.10 19.76
N MET A 51 -3.09 -2.04 19.07
CA MET A 51 -2.57 -3.26 19.67
C MET A 51 -1.21 -2.99 20.36
N PRO A 52 -0.83 -3.79 21.38
CA PRO A 52 0.56 -3.90 21.80
C PRO A 52 1.45 -4.26 20.61
N LEU A 53 2.67 -3.74 20.59
CA LEU A 53 3.60 -3.90 19.47
C LEU A 53 3.77 -5.37 19.06
N ASP A 54 3.99 -6.27 20.02
CA ASP A 54 4.20 -7.69 19.75
C ASP A 54 3.00 -8.35 19.06
N ASP A 55 1.79 -7.93 19.39
CA ASP A 55 0.58 -8.47 18.78
C ASP A 55 0.33 -7.87 17.40
N GLY A 56 0.67 -6.59 17.22
CA GLY A 56 0.70 -5.95 15.91
C GLY A 56 1.68 -6.63 14.95
N LEU A 57 2.89 -6.97 15.41
CA LEU A 57 3.90 -7.68 14.62
C LEU A 57 3.47 -9.11 14.28
N LYS A 58 2.78 -9.82 15.19
CA LYS A 58 2.21 -11.14 14.89
C LYS A 58 1.11 -11.05 13.83
N LEU A 59 0.24 -10.04 13.90
CA LEU A 59 -0.80 -9.80 12.90
C LEU A 59 -0.16 -9.52 11.53
N GLU A 60 0.81 -8.61 11.47
CA GLU A 60 1.53 -8.28 10.23
C GLU A 60 2.20 -9.53 9.64
N SER A 61 2.90 -10.32 10.46
CA SER A 61 3.55 -11.56 10.01
C SER A 61 2.54 -12.56 9.41
N SER A 62 1.37 -12.69 10.05
CA SER A 62 0.31 -13.56 9.54
C SER A 62 -0.22 -13.09 8.18
N LEU A 63 -0.53 -11.79 8.04
CA LEU A 63 -0.99 -11.21 6.78
C LEU A 63 0.07 -11.31 5.67
N PHE A 64 1.35 -11.09 6.03
CA PHE A 64 2.46 -11.23 5.09
C PHE A 64 2.61 -12.67 4.60
N ASN A 65 2.50 -13.67 5.48
CA ASN A 65 2.54 -15.08 5.08
C ASN A 65 1.43 -15.42 4.07
N HIS A 66 0.22 -14.88 4.26
CA HIS A 66 -0.87 -15.08 3.28
C HIS A 66 -0.55 -14.46 1.92
N VAL A 67 0.14 -13.31 1.89
CA VAL A 67 0.57 -12.68 0.64
C VAL A 67 1.67 -13.49 -0.04
N MET A 68 2.60 -14.07 0.73
CA MET A 68 3.69 -14.88 0.17
C MET A 68 3.20 -16.12 -0.60
N ASP A 69 2.03 -16.65 -0.23
CA ASP A 69 1.42 -17.82 -0.87
C ASP A 69 0.67 -17.48 -2.18
N THR A 70 0.68 -16.22 -2.62
CA THR A 70 -0.06 -15.75 -3.82
C THR A 70 0.77 -15.84 -5.11
N GLU A 71 0.09 -15.94 -6.25
CA GLU A 71 0.72 -15.83 -7.58
C GLU A 71 1.37 -14.45 -7.76
N ASP A 72 0.73 -13.40 -7.22
CA ASP A 72 1.24 -12.02 -7.29
C ASP A 72 2.59 -11.87 -6.56
N TYR A 73 2.81 -12.57 -5.45
CA TYR A 73 4.11 -12.56 -4.77
C TYR A 73 5.20 -13.21 -5.63
N ALA A 74 4.91 -14.39 -6.18
CA ALA A 74 5.83 -15.10 -7.08
C ALA A 74 6.18 -14.25 -8.31
N GLU A 75 5.18 -13.62 -8.93
CA GLU A 75 5.35 -12.71 -10.07
C GLU A 75 6.16 -11.46 -9.68
N GLY A 76 5.94 -10.88 -8.49
CA GLY A 76 6.71 -9.76 -8.00
C GLY A 76 8.20 -10.08 -7.87
N VAL A 77 8.52 -11.25 -7.30
CA VAL A 77 9.90 -11.75 -7.17
C VAL A 77 10.52 -12.02 -8.55
N ALA A 78 9.78 -12.68 -9.44
CA ALA A 78 10.24 -12.97 -10.80
C ALA A 78 10.51 -11.69 -11.60
N ALA A 79 9.56 -10.75 -11.61
CA ALA A 79 9.69 -9.47 -12.31
C ALA A 79 10.87 -8.64 -11.81
N PHE A 80 11.12 -8.64 -10.49
CA PHE A 80 12.29 -7.98 -9.89
C PHE A 80 13.60 -8.59 -10.39
N ASN A 81 13.72 -9.93 -10.35
CA ASN A 81 14.91 -10.65 -10.82
C ASN A 81 15.15 -10.43 -12.33
N GLU A 82 14.08 -10.39 -13.11
CA GLU A 82 14.10 -10.18 -14.56
C GLU A 82 14.20 -8.69 -14.96
N LYS A 83 14.19 -7.76 -14.00
CA LYS A 83 14.21 -6.30 -14.22
C LYS A 83 13.10 -5.80 -15.15
N ARG A 84 11.91 -6.39 -15.05
CA ARG A 84 10.71 -5.99 -15.79
C ARG A 84 9.62 -5.50 -14.83
N LYS A 85 8.58 -4.89 -15.39
CA LYS A 85 7.39 -4.56 -14.61
C LYS A 85 6.59 -5.83 -14.30
N PRO A 86 6.08 -5.99 -13.07
CA PRO A 86 5.21 -7.11 -12.70
C PRO A 86 3.81 -6.94 -13.30
N VAL A 87 3.12 -8.05 -13.53
CA VAL A 87 1.72 -8.09 -13.96
C VAL A 87 0.88 -8.81 -12.90
N TYR A 88 0.35 -8.03 -11.97
CA TYR A 88 -0.47 -8.54 -10.88
C TYR A 88 -1.91 -8.83 -11.34
N LYS A 89 -2.46 -9.93 -10.83
CA LYS A 89 -3.81 -10.44 -11.16
C LYS A 89 -4.70 -10.64 -9.93
N ALA A 90 -4.22 -10.29 -8.74
CA ALA A 90 -4.90 -10.50 -7.47
C ALA A 90 -5.25 -11.98 -7.23
N LYS A 91 -4.26 -12.85 -7.46
CA LYS A 91 -4.32 -14.30 -7.25
C LYS A 91 -3.15 -14.74 -6.40
#